data_AF-Q1RMN0-F1
#
_entry.id   AF-Q1RMN0-F1
#
_cell.length_a   1.000
_cell.length_b   1.000
_cell.length_c   1.000
_cell.angle_alpha   90.00
_cell.angle_beta   90.00
_cell.angle_gamma   90.00
#
_symmetry.space_group_name_H-M   'P 1'
#
loop_
_entity.id
_entity.type
_entity.pdbx_description
1 polymer ?
#
loop_
_entity_poly.entity_id
_entity_poly.type
_entity_poly.pdbx_seq_one_letter_code
_entity_poly.pdbx_strand_id
1 'polypeptide(L)'
;MNVGAVGDLRRIKNAIGVARKVLEHTTHTLLAGEAATKFAESMGFINEDLSTNVSQALHSDWRARNCQPNYWKNVIPDSSKYCGPYKPPTVLKRDGITYEDTAQSYGHDTIGMVVIHKTGNIAAGTSTNGIKFKIPGRIGDSPIPGSGAYADDMVGAAAATGDGDILMRFVPSYQAVEYMRRGENPTTACEKVISRIQKYFPKFFGAVICANVTGSYGAACNKLSTFTQFPFMVYNPLKSAPTEEKVDCI
;
A
#
# COMPACT_ATOMS: atom_id res chain seq x y z
N MET A 1 3.32 21.74 -2.28
CA MET A 1 3.11 20.28 -2.23
C MET A 1 2.62 19.93 -0.84
N ASN A 2 1.33 19.66 -0.67
CA ASN A 2 0.72 19.39 0.63
C ASN A 2 0.47 17.89 0.77
N VAL A 3 0.73 17.35 1.96
CA VAL A 3 0.64 15.91 2.21
C VAL A 3 0.06 15.69 3.61
N GLY A 4 -0.83 14.72 3.72
CA GLY A 4 -1.34 14.22 4.99
C GLY A 4 -1.50 12.72 4.95
N ALA A 5 -1.17 12.06 6.05
CA ALA A 5 -1.14 10.62 6.15
C ALA A 5 -1.49 10.16 7.56
N VAL A 6 -2.08 8.97 7.66
CA VAL A 6 -2.34 8.28 8.92
C VAL A 6 -1.94 6.81 8.81
N GLY A 7 -1.15 6.34 9.76
CA GLY A 7 -0.71 4.93 9.86
C GLY A 7 -1.26 4.27 11.12
N ASP A 8 -1.57 2.97 11.07
CA ASP A 8 -2.11 2.22 12.22
C ASP A 8 -3.32 2.92 12.89
N LEU A 9 -4.15 3.60 12.09
CA LEU A 9 -5.36 4.28 12.57
C LEU A 9 -6.41 3.25 12.96
N ARG A 10 -6.89 3.31 14.20
CA ARG A 10 -7.87 2.37 14.73
C ARG A 10 -9.23 3.02 14.90
N ARG A 11 -10.29 2.24 14.67
CA ARG A 11 -11.69 2.58 14.98
C ARG A 11 -12.28 3.77 14.22
N ILE A 12 -11.64 4.20 13.12
CA ILE A 12 -12.16 5.25 12.25
C ILE A 12 -12.32 4.70 10.84
N LYS A 13 -13.56 4.68 10.34
CA LYS A 13 -13.90 4.08 9.03
C LYS A 13 -13.27 4.84 7.86
N ASN A 14 -13.26 6.17 7.89
CA ASN A 14 -12.79 7.01 6.79
C ASN A 14 -11.33 7.46 6.98
N ALA A 15 -10.38 6.56 6.80
CA ALA A 15 -8.95 6.84 6.99
C ALA A 15 -8.41 7.96 6.08
N ILE A 16 -8.78 7.97 4.79
CA ILE A 16 -8.34 9.01 3.85
C ILE A 16 -8.90 10.39 4.21
N GLY A 17 -10.10 10.44 4.80
CA GLY A 17 -10.67 11.66 5.38
C GLY A 17 -9.82 12.20 6.53
N VAL A 18 -9.34 11.34 7.42
CA VAL A 18 -8.44 11.76 8.51
C VAL A 18 -7.10 12.22 7.96
N ALA A 19 -6.51 11.51 6.98
CA ALA A 19 -5.29 11.93 6.30
C ALA A 19 -5.44 13.34 5.68
N ARG A 20 -6.61 13.63 5.07
CA ARG A 20 -6.94 14.98 4.60
C ARG A 20 -7.01 16.00 5.73
N LYS A 21 -7.51 15.64 6.92
CA LYS A 21 -7.48 16.55 8.08
C LYS A 21 -6.08 16.79 8.63
N VAL A 22 -5.18 15.81 8.56
CA VAL A 22 -3.76 16.03 8.86
C VAL A 22 -3.18 17.10 7.92
N LEU A 23 -3.45 16.98 6.62
CA LEU A 23 -3.04 17.94 5.60
C LEU A 23 -3.60 19.36 5.85
N GLU A 24 -4.89 19.46 6.18
CA GLU A 24 -5.61 20.75 6.29
C GLU A 24 -5.39 21.48 7.62
N HIS A 25 -5.13 20.76 8.72
CA HIS A 25 -5.21 21.32 10.08
C HIS A 25 -3.97 21.08 10.94
N THR A 26 -2.88 20.59 10.37
CA THR A 26 -1.62 20.43 11.10
C THR A 26 -0.44 20.87 10.24
N THR A 27 0.69 21.19 10.87
CA THR A 27 1.97 21.37 10.18
C THR A 27 2.73 20.04 10.01
N HIS A 28 2.12 18.91 10.39
CA HIS A 28 2.70 17.58 10.31
C HIS A 28 2.24 16.87 9.03
N THR A 29 3.05 15.90 8.59
CA THR A 29 2.72 15.09 7.40
C THR A 29 2.02 13.80 7.75
N LEU A 30 2.37 13.15 8.86
CA LEU A 30 1.92 11.81 9.19
C LEU A 30 1.66 11.70 10.69
N LEU A 31 0.48 11.17 11.06
CA LEU A 31 0.15 10.75 12.42
C LEU A 31 -0.03 9.23 12.47
N ALA A 32 0.19 8.60 13.63
CA ALA A 32 0.00 7.16 13.74
C ALA A 32 -0.59 6.68 15.06
N GLY A 33 -1.16 5.47 15.03
CA GLY A 33 -1.64 4.73 16.18
C GLY A 33 -2.82 5.41 16.90
N GLU A 34 -2.93 5.14 18.20
CA GLU A 34 -4.00 5.66 19.06
C GLU A 34 -4.07 7.20 19.11
N ALA A 35 -2.92 7.88 18.97
CA ALA A 35 -2.89 9.34 18.92
C ALA A 35 -3.54 9.89 17.63
N ALA A 36 -3.41 9.17 16.50
CA ALA A 36 -4.11 9.53 15.26
C ALA A 36 -5.63 9.34 15.40
N THR A 37 -6.09 8.33 16.16
CA THR A 37 -7.52 8.17 16.47
C THR A 37 -8.05 9.33 17.30
N LYS A 38 -7.34 9.75 18.36
CA LYS A 38 -7.73 10.92 19.16
C LYS A 38 -7.78 12.21 18.33
N PHE A 39 -6.81 12.38 17.43
CA PHE A 39 -6.85 13.48 16.47
C PHE A 39 -8.09 13.40 15.58
N ALA A 40 -8.42 12.23 15.04
CA ALA A 40 -9.62 12.04 14.22
C ALA A 40 -10.90 12.39 14.99
N GLU A 41 -11.03 11.96 16.24
CA GLU A 41 -12.18 12.32 17.10
C GLU A 41 -12.29 13.84 17.27
N SER A 42 -11.17 14.53 17.51
CA SER A 42 -11.15 16.00 17.61
C SER A 42 -11.54 16.71 16.31
N MET A 43 -11.40 16.03 15.17
CA MET A 43 -11.81 16.50 13.84
C MET A 43 -13.25 16.09 13.48
N GLY A 44 -14.00 15.48 14.40
CA GLY A 44 -15.40 15.11 14.23
C GLY A 44 -15.65 13.74 13.62
N PHE A 45 -14.64 12.86 13.53
CA PHE A 45 -14.85 11.48 13.10
C PHE A 45 -15.40 10.61 14.24
N ILE A 46 -16.22 9.63 13.88
CA ILE A 46 -16.81 8.68 14.83
C ILE A 46 -15.82 7.55 15.11
N ASN A 47 -15.57 7.29 16.39
CA ASN A 47 -14.81 6.14 16.88
C ASN A 47 -15.78 4.95 17.07
N GLU A 48 -15.66 3.95 16.20
CA GLU A 48 -16.54 2.77 16.13
C GLU A 48 -15.76 1.47 15.91
N ASP A 49 -16.35 0.34 16.29
CA ASP A 49 -15.77 -0.96 15.94
C ASP A 49 -15.90 -1.21 14.43
N LEU A 50 -14.77 -1.48 13.79
CA LEU A 50 -14.69 -1.77 12.35
C LEU A 50 -14.75 -3.28 12.07
N SER A 51 -14.82 -4.11 13.12
CA SER A 51 -14.91 -5.55 12.96
C SER A 51 -16.28 -5.96 12.42
N THR A 52 -16.26 -6.87 11.46
CA THR A 52 -17.45 -7.53 10.91
C THR A 52 -17.49 -8.98 11.37
N ASN A 53 -18.67 -9.61 11.35
CA ASN A 53 -18.83 -11.04 11.63
C ASN A 53 -17.85 -11.91 10.81
N VAL A 54 -17.61 -11.54 9.55
CA VAL A 54 -16.66 -12.22 8.67
C VAL A 54 -15.22 -12.07 9.19
N SER A 55 -14.80 -10.85 9.53
CA SER A 55 -13.44 -10.61 10.05
C SER A 55 -13.20 -11.29 11.42
N GLN A 56 -14.24 -11.35 12.27
CA GLN A 56 -14.19 -12.01 13.56
C GLN A 56 -14.07 -13.53 13.41
N ALA A 57 -14.82 -14.13 12.48
CA ALA A 57 -14.70 -15.54 12.15
C ALA A 57 -13.30 -15.88 11.62
N LEU A 58 -12.80 -15.10 10.65
CA LEU A 58 -11.44 -15.28 10.11
C LEU A 58 -10.36 -15.20 11.18
N HIS A 59 -10.48 -14.27 12.13
CA HIS A 59 -9.54 -14.14 13.24
C HIS A 59 -9.65 -15.29 14.24
N SER A 60 -10.86 -15.79 14.51
CA SER A 60 -11.08 -16.95 15.37
C SER A 60 -10.47 -18.22 14.77
N ASP A 61 -10.67 -18.45 13.46
CA ASP A 61 -10.07 -19.57 12.73
C ASP A 61 -8.55 -19.47 12.67
N TRP A 62 -8.01 -18.27 12.49
CA TRP A 62 -6.57 -18.02 12.54
C TRP A 62 -5.98 -18.37 13.92
N ARG A 63 -6.64 -17.96 15.00
CA ARG A 63 -6.23 -18.33 16.37
C ARG A 63 -6.31 -19.83 16.62
N ALA A 64 -7.38 -20.48 16.19
CA ALA A 64 -7.56 -21.92 16.31
C ALA A 64 -6.48 -22.71 15.55
N ARG A 65 -5.92 -22.13 14.47
CA ARG A 65 -4.78 -22.69 13.70
C ARG A 65 -3.43 -22.20 14.21
N ASN A 66 -3.28 -22.03 15.52
CA ASN A 66 -2.03 -21.57 16.16
C ASN A 66 -1.45 -20.31 15.51
N CYS A 67 -2.33 -19.38 15.13
CA CYS A 67 -1.97 -18.09 14.53
C CYS A 67 -1.21 -18.22 13.20
N GLN A 68 -1.61 -19.17 12.34
CA GLN A 68 -1.01 -19.37 11.02
C GLN A 68 -1.92 -18.89 9.85
N PRO A 69 -1.36 -18.21 8.83
CA PRO A 69 0.05 -17.79 8.72
C PRO A 69 0.37 -16.60 9.64
N ASN A 70 1.65 -16.40 9.97
CA ASN A 70 2.14 -15.20 10.65
C ASN A 70 3.45 -14.69 10.03
N TYR A 71 3.92 -13.55 10.55
CA TYR A 71 5.07 -12.82 10.01
C TYR A 71 6.27 -12.79 10.98
N TRP A 72 6.25 -13.59 12.05
CA TRP A 72 7.37 -13.74 12.96
C TRP A 72 8.39 -14.73 12.42
N LYS A 73 9.67 -14.37 12.55
CA LYS A 73 10.81 -15.14 12.06
C LYS A 73 11.93 -15.06 13.08
N ASN A 74 12.67 -16.16 13.25
CA ASN A 74 13.80 -16.26 14.17
C ASN A 74 13.41 -15.91 15.61
N VAL A 75 12.35 -16.54 16.12
CA VAL A 75 11.85 -16.33 17.49
C VAL A 75 11.62 -17.66 18.23
N ILE A 76 11.59 -17.57 19.56
CA ILE A 76 11.23 -18.66 20.46
C ILE A 76 9.96 -18.26 21.24
N PRO A 77 8.94 -19.13 21.35
CA PRO A 77 8.84 -20.45 20.73
C PRO A 77 8.72 -20.37 19.20
N ASP A 78 8.92 -21.49 18.51
CA ASP A 78 8.86 -21.63 17.04
C ASP A 78 7.56 -21.03 16.48
N SER A 79 7.69 -19.95 15.70
CA SER A 79 6.55 -19.20 15.15
C SER A 79 5.74 -19.99 14.13
N SER A 80 6.24 -21.11 13.59
CA SER A 80 5.44 -21.98 12.72
C SER A 80 4.44 -22.85 13.49
N LYS A 81 4.58 -22.94 14.82
CA LYS A 81 3.81 -23.88 15.67
C LYS A 81 3.01 -23.21 16.78
N TYR A 82 3.46 -22.08 17.30
CA TYR A 82 2.91 -21.45 18.51
C TYR A 82 2.54 -19.99 18.24
N CYS A 83 1.54 -19.45 18.94
CA CYS A 83 1.13 -18.04 18.82
C CYS A 83 1.96 -17.05 19.69
N GLY A 84 3.13 -17.48 20.17
CA GLY A 84 3.92 -16.71 21.14
C GLY A 84 3.34 -16.77 22.57
N PRO A 85 3.69 -15.80 23.45
CA PRO A 85 4.51 -14.62 23.16
C PRO A 85 5.92 -15.00 22.70
N TYR A 86 6.43 -14.26 21.73
CA TYR A 86 7.71 -14.53 21.10
C TYR A 86 8.84 -13.74 21.76
N LYS A 87 10.03 -14.33 21.79
CA LYS A 87 11.27 -13.71 22.24
C LYS A 87 12.39 -14.01 21.25
N PRO A 88 13.39 -13.12 21.13
CA PRO A 88 14.57 -13.44 20.33
C PRO A 88 15.30 -14.65 20.94
N PRO A 89 15.90 -15.52 20.11
CA PRO A 89 16.76 -16.59 20.60
C PRO A 89 18.01 -16.00 21.26
N THR A 90 18.56 -16.69 22.25
CA THR A 90 19.81 -16.29 22.94
C THR A 90 21.04 -16.38 22.05
N VAL A 91 21.00 -17.20 21.00
CA VAL A 91 22.03 -17.33 19.98
C VAL A 91 21.40 -17.11 18.60
N LEU A 92 21.80 -16.04 17.92
CA LEU A 92 21.42 -15.82 16.52
C LEU A 92 22.23 -16.77 15.65
N LYS A 93 21.61 -17.84 15.15
CA LYS A 93 22.18 -18.59 14.04
C LYS A 93 22.20 -17.66 12.82
N ARG A 94 23.39 -17.42 12.24
CA ARG A 94 23.52 -16.81 10.92
C ARG A 94 23.12 -17.83 9.86
N ASP A 95 21.84 -18.20 9.86
CA ASP A 95 21.28 -18.84 8.68
C ASP A 95 21.18 -17.73 7.62
N GLY A 96 21.72 -17.98 6.43
CA GLY A 96 21.72 -17.00 5.34
C GLY A 96 20.31 -16.44 5.14
N ILE A 97 20.19 -15.18 4.72
CA ILE A 97 18.90 -14.52 4.52
C ILE A 97 18.12 -15.26 3.42
N THR A 98 17.40 -16.31 3.79
CA THR A 98 16.41 -16.95 2.95
C THR A 98 15.18 -16.09 3.08
N TYR A 99 14.91 -15.32 2.02
CA TYR A 99 13.58 -14.78 1.80
C TYR A 99 12.66 -15.98 1.57
N GLU A 100 12.12 -16.55 2.65
CA GLU A 100 11.01 -17.48 2.53
C GLU A 100 9.83 -16.70 1.97
N ASP A 101 9.53 -17.03 0.72
CA ASP A 101 8.34 -16.67 -0.03
C ASP A 101 7.13 -16.95 0.86
N THR A 102 6.57 -15.94 1.52
CA THR A 102 5.20 -16.04 2.03
C THR A 102 4.26 -15.94 0.83
N ALA A 103 4.33 -16.92 -0.07
CA ALA A 103 3.70 -17.00 -1.37
C ALA A 103 2.17 -17.18 -1.31
N GLN A 104 1.51 -16.82 -0.21
CA GLN A 104 0.07 -17.01 -0.04
C GLN A 104 -0.57 -15.89 0.80
N SER A 105 -0.53 -14.65 0.32
CA SER A 105 -1.44 -13.62 0.84
C SER A 105 -2.13 -12.86 -0.30
N TYR A 106 -3.00 -13.57 -1.03
CA TYR A 106 -4.00 -12.98 -1.91
C TYR A 106 -5.08 -12.29 -1.07
N GLY A 107 -4.74 -11.16 -0.47
CA GLY A 107 -5.67 -10.40 0.36
C GLY A 107 -5.04 -9.12 0.86
N HIS A 108 -4.70 -8.22 -0.06
CA HIS A 108 -4.38 -6.83 0.27
C HIS A 108 -5.43 -5.96 -0.41
N ASP A 109 -6.34 -5.43 0.42
CA ASP A 109 -7.35 -4.47 -0.01
C ASP A 109 -6.69 -3.09 0.05
N THR A 110 -5.92 -2.75 -0.97
CA THR A 110 -5.37 -1.41 -1.16
C THR A 110 -6.00 -0.80 -2.40
N ILE A 111 -6.63 0.36 -2.22
CA ILE A 111 -7.04 1.21 -3.33
C ILE A 111 -6.06 2.37 -3.45
N GLY A 112 -5.58 2.60 -4.67
CA GLY A 112 -4.80 3.76 -5.06
C GLY A 112 -5.55 4.53 -6.14
N MET A 113 -5.54 5.86 -6.06
CA MET A 113 -6.23 6.72 -7.02
C MET A 113 -5.36 7.92 -7.38
N VAL A 114 -5.35 8.25 -8.66
CA VAL A 114 -4.73 9.46 -9.22
C VAL A 114 -5.82 10.25 -9.92
N VAL A 115 -5.86 11.57 -9.68
CA VAL A 115 -6.82 12.48 -10.29
C VAL A 115 -6.07 13.68 -10.84
N ILE A 116 -6.33 14.01 -12.11
CA ILE A 116 -5.88 15.24 -12.74
C ILE A 116 -7.11 16.11 -12.96
N HIS A 117 -7.15 17.25 -12.26
CA HIS A 117 -8.24 18.20 -12.40
C HIS A 117 -8.06 19.06 -13.66
N LYS A 118 -9.16 19.54 -14.24
CA LYS A 118 -9.15 20.38 -15.46
C LYS A 118 -8.36 21.69 -15.34
N THR A 119 -8.05 22.13 -14.11
CA THR A 119 -7.24 23.33 -13.84
C THR A 119 -5.74 23.02 -13.74
N GLY A 120 -5.33 21.76 -13.94
CA GLY A 120 -3.93 21.32 -13.84
C GLY A 120 -3.51 20.84 -12.45
N ASN A 121 -4.38 20.93 -11.43
CA ASN A 121 -4.09 20.41 -10.10
C ASN A 121 -4.17 18.88 -10.10
N ILE A 122 -3.20 18.22 -9.47
CA ILE A 122 -3.08 16.77 -9.40
C ILE A 122 -3.16 16.33 -7.94
N ALA A 123 -3.97 15.30 -7.69
CA ALA A 123 -4.06 14.64 -6.40
C ALA A 123 -3.84 13.13 -6.56
N ALA A 124 -3.18 12.55 -5.58
CA ALA A 124 -3.04 11.11 -5.47
C ALA A 124 -3.29 10.68 -4.03
N GLY A 125 -3.82 9.48 -3.84
CA GLY A 125 -4.09 8.94 -2.51
C GLY A 125 -4.21 7.43 -2.51
N THR A 126 -3.93 6.85 -1.36
CA THR A 126 -4.00 5.42 -1.10
C THR A 126 -4.70 5.16 0.22
N SER A 127 -5.47 4.08 0.30
CA SER A 127 -6.11 3.63 1.53
C SER A 127 -6.12 2.10 1.60
N THR A 128 -5.86 1.55 2.79
CA THR A 128 -5.75 0.11 3.00
C THR A 128 -6.03 -0.29 4.45
N ASN A 129 -6.48 -1.51 4.67
CA ASN A 129 -6.44 -2.16 5.99
C ASN A 129 -5.08 -2.82 6.26
N GLY A 130 -4.20 -2.88 5.25
CA GLY A 130 -2.94 -3.60 5.27
C GLY A 130 -3.13 -5.10 5.13
N ILE A 131 -2.03 -5.83 5.37
CA ILE A 131 -2.00 -7.29 5.20
C ILE A 131 -2.74 -7.99 6.36
N LYS A 132 -3.47 -9.07 6.06
CA LYS A 132 -4.21 -9.84 7.07
C LYS A 132 -3.25 -10.44 8.10
N PHE A 133 -3.67 -10.49 9.37
CA PHE A 133 -2.90 -11.08 10.48
C PHE A 133 -1.50 -10.49 10.70
N LYS A 134 -1.27 -9.27 10.21
CA LYS A 134 -0.04 -8.51 10.45
C LYS A 134 0.27 -8.40 11.94
N ILE A 135 1.55 -8.29 12.26
CA ILE A 135 1.99 -7.92 13.62
C ILE A 135 1.36 -6.57 13.97
N PRO A 136 0.69 -6.43 15.15
CA PRO A 136 0.12 -5.14 15.57
C PRO A 136 1.17 -4.01 15.50
N GLY A 137 0.77 -2.86 14.96
CA GLY A 137 1.68 -1.74 14.68
C GLY A 137 2.39 -1.80 13.32
N ARG A 138 2.27 -2.89 12.54
CA ARG A 138 2.83 -2.93 11.18
C ARG A 138 2.12 -1.93 10.26
N ILE A 139 2.92 -1.04 9.68
CA ILE A 139 2.53 -0.08 8.64
C ILE A 139 3.13 -0.53 7.31
N GLY A 140 2.36 -0.44 6.22
CA GLY A 140 2.80 -0.76 4.86
C GLY A 140 3.23 0.49 4.08
N ASP A 141 3.28 0.38 2.75
CA ASP A 141 3.59 1.48 1.82
C ASP A 141 2.49 2.55 1.76
N SER A 142 1.22 2.15 1.89
CA SER A 142 0.08 3.00 1.54
C SER A 142 0.02 4.36 2.27
N PRO A 143 0.33 4.49 3.58
CA PRO A 143 0.35 5.81 4.23
C PRO A 143 1.70 6.51 4.13
N ILE A 144 2.70 5.95 3.44
CA ILE A 144 4.04 6.55 3.31
C ILE A 144 4.09 7.39 2.03
N PRO A 145 4.21 8.73 2.14
CA PRO A 145 4.31 9.60 0.97
C PRO A 145 5.48 9.20 0.07
N GLY A 146 5.25 9.17 -1.24
CA GLY A 146 6.23 8.69 -2.21
C GLY A 146 6.22 7.18 -2.41
N SER A 147 5.79 6.40 -1.42
CA SER A 147 5.64 4.96 -1.58
C SER A 147 4.25 4.58 -2.06
N GLY A 148 3.22 4.83 -1.26
CA GLY A 148 1.85 4.46 -1.61
C GLY A 148 1.28 5.35 -2.70
N ALA A 149 1.49 6.66 -2.59
CA ALA A 149 1.05 7.64 -3.57
C ALA A 149 2.01 8.85 -3.62
N TYR A 150 2.10 9.48 -4.78
CA TYR A 150 2.84 10.72 -4.98
C TYR A 150 2.21 11.54 -6.11
N ALA A 151 2.20 12.87 -5.96
CA ALA A 151 1.65 13.79 -6.95
C ALA A 151 2.50 15.06 -7.03
N ASP A 152 2.68 15.53 -8.27
CA ASP A 152 3.35 16.77 -8.61
C ASP A 152 2.61 17.42 -9.80
N ASP A 153 2.05 18.62 -9.59
CA ASP A 153 1.26 19.35 -10.57
C ASP A 153 2.02 19.66 -11.87
N MET A 154 3.37 19.67 -11.84
CA MET A 154 4.20 19.93 -13.01
C MET A 154 4.51 18.66 -13.83
N VAL A 155 4.22 17.47 -13.30
CA VAL A 155 4.67 16.21 -13.89
C VAL A 155 3.53 15.23 -14.04
N GLY A 156 2.87 14.89 -12.94
CA GLY A 156 2.00 13.74 -12.86
C GLY A 156 1.90 13.16 -11.45
N ALA A 157 1.30 11.99 -11.37
CA ALA A 157 1.09 11.27 -10.15
C ALA A 157 1.15 9.76 -10.37
N ALA A 158 1.40 9.04 -9.28
CA ALA A 158 1.40 7.60 -9.26
C ALA A 158 0.84 7.07 -7.93
N ALA A 159 0.31 5.86 -7.96
CA ALA A 159 -0.13 5.12 -6.79
C ALA A 159 0.26 3.64 -6.91
N ALA A 160 0.63 3.02 -5.80
CA ALA A 160 1.10 1.65 -5.71
C ALA A 160 0.14 0.76 -4.90
N THR A 161 0.16 -0.53 -5.20
CA THR A 161 -0.53 -1.59 -4.44
C THR A 161 0.29 -2.86 -4.47
N GLY A 162 0.29 -3.64 -3.39
CA GLY A 162 1.04 -4.90 -3.32
C GLY A 162 1.62 -5.22 -1.94
N ASP A 163 2.76 -5.89 -1.95
CA ASP A 163 3.57 -6.14 -0.76
C ASP A 163 4.16 -4.81 -0.25
N GLY A 164 3.45 -4.20 0.68
CA GLY A 164 3.84 -2.92 1.25
C GLY A 164 5.22 -2.91 1.94
N ASP A 165 5.72 -4.05 2.42
CA ASP A 165 7.05 -4.14 3.05
C ASP A 165 8.17 -4.10 2.00
N ILE A 166 7.93 -4.62 0.80
CA ILE A 166 8.85 -4.49 -0.34
C ILE A 166 8.70 -3.12 -0.98
N LEU A 167 7.47 -2.70 -1.32
CA LEU A 167 7.20 -1.44 -2.02
C LEU A 167 7.81 -0.24 -1.27
N MET A 168 7.65 -0.15 0.06
CA MET A 168 8.20 0.97 0.84
C MET A 168 9.70 1.15 0.74
N ARG A 169 10.46 0.09 0.43
CA ARG A 169 11.93 0.15 0.30
C ARG A 169 12.38 0.77 -1.01
N PHE A 170 11.49 0.84 -2.00
CA PHE A 170 11.78 1.37 -3.33
C PHE A 170 11.08 2.68 -3.64
N VAL A 171 10.16 3.12 -2.78
CA VAL A 171 9.44 4.41 -2.91
C VAL A 171 8.82 4.57 -4.32
N PRO A 172 8.01 3.59 -4.78
CA PRO A 172 7.68 3.40 -6.18
C PRO A 172 6.92 4.55 -6.82
N SER A 173 5.98 5.19 -6.11
CA SER A 173 5.18 6.29 -6.67
C SER A 173 6.04 7.53 -6.94
N TYR A 174 6.93 7.89 -6.02
CA TYR A 174 7.91 8.96 -6.24
C TYR A 174 8.81 8.62 -7.43
N GLN A 175 9.35 7.39 -7.47
CA GLN A 175 10.24 6.95 -8.53
C GLN A 175 9.56 6.96 -9.92
N ALA A 176 8.27 6.59 -9.99
CA ALA A 176 7.48 6.69 -11.21
C ALA A 176 7.33 8.15 -11.68
N VAL A 177 7.01 9.06 -10.76
CA VAL A 177 6.92 10.49 -11.07
C VAL A 177 8.28 11.05 -11.49
N GLU A 178 9.40 10.63 -10.88
CA GLU A 178 10.75 11.02 -11.34
C GLU A 178 11.07 10.52 -12.76
N TYR A 179 10.61 9.33 -13.14
CA TYR A 179 10.76 8.86 -14.53
C TYR A 179 9.93 9.72 -15.49
N MET A 180 8.68 10.02 -15.15
CA MET A 180 7.85 10.91 -15.96
C MET A 180 8.46 12.32 -16.07
N ARG A 181 9.07 12.85 -15.00
CA ARG A 181 9.78 14.13 -15.01
C ARG A 181 10.94 14.16 -16.01
N ARG A 182 11.54 12.99 -16.28
CA ARG A 182 12.62 12.82 -17.26
C ARG A 182 12.12 12.57 -18.69
N GLY A 183 10.81 12.64 -18.92
CA GLY A 183 10.19 12.50 -20.24
C GLY A 183 9.69 11.10 -20.56
N GLU A 184 9.73 10.16 -19.62
CA GLU A 184 9.12 8.83 -19.82
C GLU A 184 7.59 8.95 -19.87
N ASN A 185 6.94 8.19 -20.76
CA ASN A 185 5.49 8.07 -20.71
C ASN A 185 5.06 7.26 -19.45
N PRO A 186 3.80 7.41 -18.99
CA PRO A 186 3.34 6.76 -17.76
C PRO A 186 3.50 5.23 -17.72
N THR A 187 3.25 4.53 -18.82
CA THR A 187 3.41 3.07 -18.90
C THR A 187 4.87 2.70 -18.69
N THR A 188 5.79 3.30 -19.44
CA THR A 188 7.23 3.04 -19.32
C THR A 188 7.78 3.42 -17.94
N ALA A 189 7.27 4.49 -17.33
CA ALA A 189 7.64 4.86 -15.95
C ALA A 189 7.24 3.78 -14.94
N CYS A 190 6.00 3.28 -15.05
CA CYS A 190 5.49 2.19 -14.23
C CYS A 190 6.29 0.88 -14.44
N GLU A 191 6.59 0.50 -15.68
CA GLU A 191 7.43 -0.69 -16.00
C GLU A 191 8.82 -0.58 -15.38
N LYS A 192 9.49 0.58 -15.52
CA LYS A 192 10.82 0.81 -14.94
C LYS A 192 10.83 0.69 -13.41
N VAL A 193 9.75 1.07 -12.75
CA VAL A 193 9.59 0.87 -11.29
C VAL A 193 9.50 -0.62 -10.96
N ILE A 194 8.61 -1.37 -11.62
CA ILE A 194 8.46 -2.81 -11.41
C ILE A 194 9.78 -3.55 -11.67
N SER A 195 10.42 -3.29 -12.81
CA SER A 195 11.70 -3.92 -13.16
C SER A 195 12.83 -3.59 -12.18
N ARG A 196 12.81 -2.41 -11.55
CA ARG A 196 13.79 -2.07 -10.51
C ARG A 196 13.60 -2.94 -9.26
N ILE A 197 12.36 -3.20 -8.85
CA ILE A 197 12.05 -4.04 -7.70
C ILE A 197 12.36 -5.51 -8.00
N GLN A 198 11.98 -5.99 -9.19
CA GLN A 198 12.23 -7.36 -9.66
C GLN A 198 13.69 -7.79 -9.56
N LYS A 199 14.64 -6.87 -9.77
CA LYS A 199 16.09 -7.15 -9.65
C LYS A 199 16.50 -7.67 -8.27
N TYR A 200 15.75 -7.30 -7.22
CA TYR A 200 16.03 -7.69 -5.84
C TYR A 200 15.00 -8.68 -5.32
N PHE A 201 13.74 -8.54 -5.74
CA PHE A 201 12.61 -9.33 -5.28
C PHE A 201 11.81 -9.83 -6.48
N PRO A 202 12.29 -10.80 -7.28
CA PRO A 202 11.65 -11.20 -8.54
C PRO A 202 10.22 -11.76 -8.37
N LYS A 203 9.87 -12.19 -7.16
CA LYS A 203 8.58 -12.82 -6.84
C LYS A 203 7.64 -11.95 -6.00
N PHE A 204 7.92 -10.66 -5.85
CA PHE A 204 7.05 -9.78 -5.07
C PHE A 204 5.68 -9.62 -5.72
N PHE A 205 4.62 -9.50 -4.93
CA PHE A 205 3.33 -9.08 -5.45
C PHE A 205 3.28 -7.55 -5.49
N GLY A 206 2.98 -6.95 -6.64
CA GLY A 206 2.79 -5.51 -6.70
C GLY A 206 2.49 -4.95 -8.08
N ALA A 207 1.86 -3.78 -8.08
CA ALA A 207 1.51 -3.01 -9.26
C ALA A 207 1.58 -1.50 -8.97
N VAL A 208 1.76 -0.72 -10.02
CA VAL A 208 1.78 0.74 -9.98
C VAL A 208 0.89 1.27 -11.11
N ILE A 209 0.11 2.31 -10.82
CA ILE A 209 -0.56 3.13 -11.83
C ILE A 209 0.10 4.51 -11.90
N CYS A 210 0.16 5.07 -13.09
CA CYS A 210 0.82 6.33 -13.40
C CYS A 210 -0.12 7.18 -14.28
N ALA A 211 -0.17 8.50 -14.05
CA ALA A 211 -0.77 9.45 -14.98
C ALA A 211 0.02 10.76 -14.98
N ASN A 212 0.14 11.43 -16.14
CA ASN A 212 0.92 12.66 -16.28
C ASN A 212 0.04 13.86 -16.65
N VAL A 213 0.62 15.06 -16.64
CA VAL A 213 -0.08 16.33 -16.94
C VAL A 213 -0.75 16.38 -18.32
N THR A 214 -0.36 15.53 -19.27
CA THR A 214 -1.01 15.47 -20.60
C THR A 214 -2.30 14.66 -20.59
N GLY A 215 -2.65 14.05 -19.46
CA GLY A 215 -3.77 13.11 -19.35
C GLY A 215 -3.46 11.71 -19.86
N SER A 216 -2.21 11.43 -20.24
CA SER A 216 -1.76 10.08 -20.52
C SER A 216 -1.67 9.29 -19.21
N TYR A 217 -1.94 8.00 -19.29
CA TYR A 217 -1.91 7.10 -18.13
C TYR A 217 -1.35 5.73 -18.53
N GLY A 218 -0.94 4.96 -17.53
CA GLY A 218 -0.37 3.64 -17.70
C GLY A 218 -0.30 2.88 -16.38
N ALA A 219 -0.02 1.58 -16.47
CA ALA A 219 0.15 0.72 -15.32
C ALA A 219 1.19 -0.36 -15.63
N ALA A 220 1.76 -0.94 -14.58
CA ALA A 220 2.58 -2.14 -14.68
C ALA A 220 2.46 -2.98 -13.41
N CYS A 221 2.67 -4.28 -13.53
CA CYS A 221 2.64 -5.22 -12.42
C CYS A 221 3.72 -6.29 -12.55
N ASN A 222 4.15 -6.87 -11.42
CA ASN A 222 5.07 -8.00 -11.41
C ASN A 222 4.34 -9.30 -11.72
N LYS A 223 4.85 -10.08 -12.68
CA LYS A 223 4.23 -11.34 -13.08
C LYS A 223 4.51 -12.45 -12.06
N LEU A 224 3.44 -13.04 -11.55
CA LEU A 224 3.46 -14.26 -10.74
C LEU A 224 2.62 -15.34 -11.42
N SER A 225 2.79 -16.61 -11.05
CA SER A 225 1.92 -17.70 -11.53
C SER A 225 0.43 -17.45 -11.21
N THR A 226 0.24 -16.81 -10.06
CA THR A 226 -0.98 -16.28 -9.46
C THR A 226 -1.67 -15.11 -10.19
N PHE A 227 -0.83 -14.25 -10.76
CA PHE A 227 -1.15 -12.85 -11.02
C PHE A 227 -0.42 -12.43 -12.29
N THR A 228 -1.12 -12.60 -13.41
CA THR A 228 -0.57 -12.39 -14.75
C THR A 228 -1.09 -11.12 -15.40
N GLN A 229 -2.15 -10.53 -14.86
CA GLN A 229 -2.75 -9.29 -15.34
C GLN A 229 -3.17 -8.42 -14.17
N PHE A 230 -3.07 -7.11 -14.35
CA PHE A 230 -3.54 -6.13 -13.38
C PHE A 230 -4.64 -5.26 -13.99
N PRO A 231 -5.89 -5.37 -13.48
CA PRO A 231 -6.98 -4.49 -13.87
C PRO A 231 -6.90 -3.16 -13.12
N PHE A 232 -7.27 -2.07 -13.79
CA PHE A 232 -7.43 -0.75 -13.18
C PHE A 232 -8.55 0.04 -13.87
N MET A 233 -9.17 0.97 -13.14
CA MET A 233 -10.28 1.76 -13.66
C MET A 233 -9.81 3.11 -14.16
N VAL A 234 -10.34 3.55 -15.30
CA VAL A 234 -10.07 4.87 -15.88
C VAL A 234 -11.37 5.58 -16.19
N TYR A 235 -11.43 6.86 -15.85
CA TYR A 235 -12.51 7.75 -16.24
C TYR A 235 -11.93 9.05 -16.77
N ASN A 236 -12.52 9.57 -17.86
CA ASN A 236 -12.27 10.92 -18.33
C ASN A 236 -13.59 11.53 -18.85
N PRO A 237 -13.71 12.86 -18.94
CA PRO A 237 -14.96 13.52 -19.35
C PRO A 237 -15.43 13.20 -20.77
N LEU A 238 -14.57 12.65 -21.64
CA LEU A 238 -14.94 12.22 -22.99
C LEU A 238 -15.62 10.85 -22.99
N LYS A 239 -15.48 10.07 -21.90
CA LYS A 239 -16.13 8.78 -21.70
C LYS A 239 -17.45 8.97 -20.92
N SER A 240 -18.51 8.28 -21.35
CA SER A 240 -19.81 8.31 -20.67
C SER A 240 -19.84 7.53 -19.35
N ALA A 241 -18.90 6.60 -19.14
CA ALA A 241 -18.75 5.80 -17.93
C ALA A 241 -17.27 5.44 -17.68
N PRO A 242 -16.89 5.08 -16.44
CA PRO A 242 -15.58 4.50 -16.17
C PRO A 242 -15.37 3.20 -16.94
N THR A 243 -14.15 2.97 -17.43
CA THR A 243 -13.75 1.77 -18.15
C THR A 243 -12.70 0.99 -17.38
N GLU A 244 -12.83 -0.33 -17.34
CA GLU A 244 -11.79 -1.23 -16.85
C GLU A 244 -10.74 -1.43 -17.96
N GLU A 245 -9.49 -1.09 -17.64
CA GLU A 245 -8.32 -1.35 -18.47
C GLU A 245 -7.49 -2.47 -17.83
N LYS A 246 -6.69 -3.19 -18.63
CA LYS A 246 -5.83 -4.29 -18.15
C LYS A 246 -4.45 -4.18 -18.76
N VAL A 247 -3.44 -4.51 -17.98
CA VAL A 247 -2.06 -4.70 -18.45
C VAL A 247 -1.60 -6.12 -18.12
N ASP A 248 -0.85 -6.73 -19.03
CA ASP A 248 -0.12 -7.96 -18.75
C ASP A 248 1.06 -7.63 -17.83
N CYS A 249 1.26 -8.45 -16.80
CA CYS A 249 2.37 -8.28 -15.90
C CYS A 249 3.69 -8.69 -16.57
N ILE A 250 4.74 -7.95 -16.22
CA ILE A 250 6.11 -8.11 -16.73
C ILE A 250 6.99 -8.86 -15.74
#